data_AF-A0A4W5QUU6-F1
#
_entry.id   AF-A0A4W5QUU6-F1
#
_cell.length_a   1.000
_cell.length_b   1.000
_cell.length_c   1.000
_cell.angle_alpha   90.00
_cell.angle_beta   90.00
_cell.angle_gamma   90.00
#
_symmetry.space_group_name_H-M   'P 1'
#
loop_
_entity.id
_entity.type
_entity.pdbx_description
1 polymer ?
#
loop_
_entity_poly.entity_id
_entity_poly.type
_entity_poly.pdbx_seq_one_letter_code
_entity_poly.pdbx_strand_id
1 'polypeptide(L)' 'MVTVNKQLDRETVSGYSLAVRALDSGVPSMSSTVMVNIDISDINDSPPTFTPANLTTVIQV' A
#
# COMPACT_ATOMS: atom_id res chain seq x y z
N MET A 1 14.04 -7.98 11.96
CA MET A 1 13.79 -8.09 10.49
C MET A 1 12.34 -7.72 10.24
N VAL A 2 12.07 -6.85 9.27
CA VAL A 2 10.69 -6.49 8.90
C VAL A 2 10.22 -7.47 7.84
N THR A 3 9.02 -8.04 8.02
CA THR A 3 8.43 -9.03 7.12
C THR A 3 6.96 -8.73 6.89
N VAL A 4 6.46 -9.10 5.71
CA VAL A 4 5.04 -9.01 5.38
C VAL A 4 4.28 -10.12 6.09
N ASN A 5 3.21 -9.79 6.81
CA ASN A 5 2.40 -10.75 7.58
C ASN A 5 1.18 -11.26 6.77
N LYS A 6 0.65 -10.46 5.85
CA LYS A 6 -0.54 -10.77 5.04
C LYS A 6 -0.40 -10.17 3.66
N GLN A 7 -1.23 -10.65 2.72
CA GLN A 7 -1.29 -10.10 1.38
C GLN A 7 -1.55 -8.59 1.41
N LEU A 8 -0.86 -7.88 0.52
CA LEU A 8 -0.94 -6.44 0.36
C LEU A 8 -1.71 -6.17 -0.93
N ASP A 9 -2.58 -5.17 -0.86
CA ASP A 9 -3.43 -4.73 -1.97
C ASP A 9 -3.36 -3.21 -2.04
N ARG A 10 -2.78 -2.70 -3.12
CA ARG A 10 -2.48 -1.27 -3.26
C ARG A 10 -3.76 -0.46 -3.43
N GLU A 11 -4.74 -1.04 -4.10
CA GLU A 11 -6.07 -0.50 -4.37
C GLU A 11 -6.83 -0.26 -3.06
N THR A 12 -6.54 -1.06 -2.02
CA THR A 12 -7.05 -0.86 -0.67
C THR A 12 -6.16 0.08 0.16
N VAL A 13 -4.83 -0.14 0.19
CA VAL A 13 -3.86 0.68 0.93
C VAL A 13 -2.56 0.83 0.15
N SER A 14 -2.20 2.06 -0.19
CA SER A 14 -1.02 2.36 -1.02
C SER A 14 0.32 2.38 -0.29
N GLY A 15 0.33 2.47 1.04
CA GLY A 15 1.55 2.52 1.84
C GLY A 15 1.34 2.53 3.35
N TYR A 16 2.43 2.37 4.08
CA TYR A 16 2.47 2.36 5.54
C TYR A 16 3.60 3.24 6.06
N SER A 17 3.41 3.84 7.23
CA SER A 17 4.46 4.53 7.97
C SER A 17 4.56 3.92 9.37
N LEU A 18 5.70 3.30 9.67
CA LEU A 18 5.93 2.55 10.90
C LEU A 18 6.95 3.27 11.79
N ALA A 19 6.60 3.50 13.06
CA ALA A 19 7.55 3.95 14.07
C ALA A 19 8.24 2.74 14.71
N VAL A 20 9.54 2.58 14.47
CA VAL A 20 10.35 1.47 15.00
C VAL A 20 11.20 1.98 16.14
N ARG A 21 11.05 1.39 17.33
CA ARG A 21 11.83 1.74 18.52
C ARG A 21 12.87 0.66 18.83
N ALA A 22 14.13 1.07 18.95
CA ALA A 22 15.20 0.28 19.53
C ALA A 22 15.38 0.67 21.01
N LEU A 23 15.60 -0.33 21.87
CA LEU A 23 15.85 -0.17 23.31
C LEU A 23 17.10 -0.98 23.66
N ASP A 24 18.03 -0.38 24.41
CA ASP A 24 19.19 -1.09 24.93
C ASP A 24 18.89 -1.77 26.28
N SER A 25 19.84 -2.56 26.78
CA SER A 25 19.76 -3.22 28.09
C SER A 25 20.54 -2.47 29.18
N GLY A 26 20.79 -1.16 29.00
CA GLY A 26 21.52 -0.33 29.95
C GLY A 26 20.73 0.00 31.22
N VAL A 27 21.42 0.56 32.22
CA VAL A 27 20.82 1.13 33.43
C VAL A 27 21.42 2.52 33.68
N PRO A 28 20.69 3.62 33.41
CA PRO A 28 19.35 3.66 32.82
C PRO A 28 19.35 3.21 31.34
N SER A 29 18.25 2.64 30.87
CA SER A 29 18.13 2.21 29.48
C SER A 29 17.93 3.41 28.55
N MET A 30 18.51 3.32 27.36
CA MET A 30 18.32 4.31 26.30
C MET A 30 17.48 3.70 25.17
N SER A 31 16.69 4.55 24.51
CA SER A 31 15.92 4.14 23.34
C SER A 31 16.00 5.19 22.23
N SER A 32 15.86 4.72 20.99
CA SER A 32 15.76 5.55 19.80
C SER A 32 14.60 5.08 18.95
N THR A 33 13.87 6.01 18.34
CA THR A 33 12.74 5.69 17.46
C THR A 33 12.97 6.30 16.08
N VAL A 34 12.72 5.52 15.03
CA VAL A 34 12.86 5.94 13.63
C VAL A 34 11.59 5.64 12.86
N MET A 35 11.28 6.48 11.86
CA MET A 35 10.17 6.25 10.94
C MET A 35 10.64 5.42 9.74
N VAL A 36 9.88 4.38 9.39
CA VAL A 36 10.06 3.57 8.19
C VAL A 36 8.84 3.75 7.31
N ASN A 37 9.04 4.35 6.14
CA ASN A 37 8.00 4.50 5.13
C ASN A 37 8.07 3.33 4.15
N ILE A 38 6.92 2.74 3.86
CA ILE A 38 6.76 1.57 3.01
C ILE A 38 5.74 1.92 1.94
N ASP A 39 6.17 1.91 0.68
CA ASP A 39 5.30 2.10 -0.46
C ASP A 39 4.92 0.74 -1.06
N ILE A 40 3.64 0.55 -1.36
CA ILE A 40 3.16 -0.66 -2.05
C ILE A 40 3.27 -0.44 -3.56
N SER A 41 4.09 -1.27 -4.19
CA SER A 41 4.29 -1.25 -5.64
C SER A 41 2.98 -1.57 -6.37
N ASP A 42 2.70 -0.79 -7.41
CA ASP A 42 1.58 -1.03 -8.31
C ASP A 42 1.78 -2.30 -9.13
N ILE A 43 0.73 -3.09 -9.24
CA ILE A 43 0.63 -4.19 -10.19
C ILE A 43 -0.60 -3.89 -11.03
N ASN A 44 -0.46 -3.96 -12.35
CA ASN A 44 -1.57 -3.69 -13.26
C ASN A 44 -2.56 -4.89 -13.28
N ASP A 45 -3.27 -5.09 -12.18
CA ASP A 45 -4.29 -6.13 -11.97
C ASP A 45 -5.73 -5.58 -12.01
N SER A 46 -5.87 -4.28 -12.27
CA SER A 46 -7.12 -3.55 -12.39
C SER A 46 -7.41 -3.19 -13.87
N PRO A 47 -7.94 -4.13 -14.68
CA PRO A 47 -8.23 -3.87 -16.10
C PRO A 47 -9.31 -2.79 -16.25
N PRO A 48 -9.26 -1.99 -17.35
CA PRO A 48 -10.22 -0.92 -17.57
C PRO A 48 -11.64 -1.46 -17.72
N THR A 49 -12.61 -0.76 -17.13
CA THR A 49 -14.04 -1.02 -17.31
C THR A 49 -14.67 0.07 -18.17
N PHE A 50 -15.38 -0.32 -19.23
CA PHE A 50 -16.10 0.62 -20.07
C PHE A 50 -17.50 0.87 -19.50
N THR A 51 -17.87 2.14 -19.34
CA THR A 51 -19.21 2.54 -18.90
C THR A 51 -19.80 3.55 -19.90
N PRO A 52 -20.92 3.25 -20.59
CA PRO A 52 -21.72 2.03 -20.50
C PRO A 52 -21.04 0.81 -21.17
N ALA A 53 -21.29 -0.38 -20.64
CA ALA A 53 -20.75 -1.64 -21.16
C ALA A 53 -21.19 -1.91 -22.62
N ASN A 54 -22.28 -1.28 -23.06
CA ASN A 54 -22.79 -1.34 -24.42
C ASN A 54 -23.05 0.09 -24.93
N LEU A 55 -22.25 0.53 -25.90
CA LEU A 55 -22.52 1.75 -26.68
C LEU A 55 -23.35 1.35 -27.91
N THR A 56 -24.67 1.51 -27.84
CA THR A 56 -25.55 1.39 -29.01
C THR A 56 -25.69 2.75 -29.66
N THR A 57 -24.93 3.02 -30.71
CA THR A 57 -25.12 4.21 -31.54
C THR A 57 -26.02 3.85 -32.72
N VAL A 58 -27.21 4.43 -32.78
CA VAL A 58 -28.07 4.32 -33.96
C VAL A 58 -27.55 5.30 -35.01
N ILE A 59 -27.14 4.81 -36.18
CA ILE A 59 -26.77 5.69 -37.30
C ILE A 59 -28.07 6.26 -37.86
N GLN A 60 -28.29 7.56 -37.68
CA GLN A 60 -29.45 8.24 -38.23
C GLN A 60 -29.10 8.67 -39.66
N VAL A 61 -29.67 7.94 -40.64
CA VAL A 61 -29.63 8.27 -42.07
C VAL A 61 -30.89 9.05 -42.43
#